data_AF-A0ABC9TGX4-F1
#
_entry.id   AF-A0ABC9TGX4-F1
#
_cell.length_a   1.000
_cell.length_b   1.000
_cell.length_c   1.000
_cell.angle_alpha   90.00
_cell.angle_beta   90.00
_cell.angle_gamma   90.00
#
_symmetry.space_group_name_H-M   'P 1'
#
loop_
_entity.id
_entity.type
_entity.pdbx_description
1 polymer ?
#
loop_
_entity_poly.entity_id
_entity_poly.type
_entity_poly.pdbx_seq_one_letter_code
_entity_poly.pdbx_strand_id
1 'polypeptide(L)'
;MQEAEKLNTWFDEATKQVNATYATWQEAGKVEASSVIDERNPHPEENQTTPLDAETENLVKMMQTLMQTTKETSLTTADSAAKVKDVAPTIKELKASTTKVQDHAQNILASLNNSIDESKKTTKENEEYAKTFEKVLANTRDGGADNPKVFSFLSSPIQGEGVFGKTRLASLIPYYATLISALLTLVIALTLQGFMKKRAVTAADALVEPTRVWQNVPNLLLSLITVILLASVFSLSLMHNVSTTNRFAWFSYSFLVFASGALLVLACLRQFKKLTLYIYGAILGLFFMITPLLGIATKPGSLSNWLYRLSPLQNIQNGFTALVNDAQISWISYLVLIVMLILGVVLNLVVRPEEQK
;
A
#
# COMPACT_ATOMS: atom_id res chain seq x y z
N MET A 1 35.22 9.22 14.03
CA MET A 1 36.55 8.62 13.81
C MET A 1 37.39 8.62 15.10
N GLN A 2 37.43 9.73 15.86
CA GLN A 2 38.17 9.81 17.14
C GLN A 2 37.79 8.75 18.19
N GLU A 3 36.54 8.30 18.28
CA GLU A 3 36.15 7.31 19.30
C GLU A 3 36.59 5.88 18.98
N ALA A 4 36.66 5.51 17.70
CA ALA A 4 37.15 4.19 17.29
C ALA A 4 38.66 4.06 17.52
N GLU A 5 39.39 5.14 17.30
CA GLU A 5 40.84 5.21 17.54
C GLU A 5 41.18 5.12 19.03
N LYS A 6 40.37 5.76 19.89
CA LYS A 6 40.47 5.62 21.35
C LYS A 6 40.22 4.18 21.82
N LEU A 7 39.25 3.50 21.22
CA LEU A 7 38.92 2.12 21.59
C LEU A 7 40.03 1.14 21.19
N ASN A 8 40.59 1.26 19.99
CA ASN A 8 41.72 0.45 19.56
C ASN A 8 42.96 0.71 20.42
N THR A 9 43.24 1.97 20.74
CA THR A 9 44.37 2.34 21.62
C THR A 9 44.24 1.70 23.00
N TRP A 10 43.03 1.76 23.58
CA TRP A 10 42.77 1.13 24.89
C TRP A 10 42.97 -0.39 24.86
N PHE A 11 42.51 -1.06 23.79
CA PHE A 11 42.64 -2.51 23.64
C PHE A 11 44.10 -2.97 23.52
N ASP A 12 44.90 -2.25 22.73
CA ASP A 12 46.32 -2.56 22.55
C ASP A 12 47.11 -2.37 23.84
N GLU A 13 46.80 -1.31 24.59
CA GLU A 13 47.48 -0.97 25.84
C GLU A 13 47.14 -1.95 26.97
N ALA A 14 45.87 -2.37 27.06
CA ALA A 14 45.43 -3.40 28.00
C ALA A 14 46.10 -4.76 27.72
N THR A 15 46.17 -5.15 26.44
CA THR A 15 46.79 -6.42 26.03
C THR A 15 48.30 -6.42 26.35
N LYS A 16 48.97 -5.28 26.19
CA LYS A 16 50.40 -5.13 26.52
C LYS A 16 50.67 -5.29 28.02
N GLN A 17 49.84 -4.68 28.88
CA GLN A 17 50.00 -4.80 30.33
C GLN A 17 49.77 -6.23 30.84
N VAL A 18 48.78 -6.93 30.30
CA VAL A 18 48.49 -8.33 30.68
C VAL A 18 49.68 -9.23 30.35
N ASN A 19 50.25 -9.10 29.16
CA ASN A 19 51.41 -9.90 28.74
C ASN A 19 52.68 -9.59 29.55
N ALA A 20 52.93 -8.31 29.84
CA ALA A 20 54.07 -7.91 30.68
C ALA A 20 53.95 -8.48 32.10
N THR A 21 52.75 -8.43 32.67
CA THR A 21 52.48 -9.01 33.99
C THR A 21 52.71 -10.51 33.96
N TYR A 22 52.11 -11.25 33.01
CA TYR A 22 52.31 -12.70 32.90
C TYR A 22 53.80 -13.12 32.84
N ALA A 23 54.63 -12.36 32.13
CA ALA A 23 56.08 -12.62 32.06
C ALA A 23 56.78 -12.48 33.43
N THR A 24 56.42 -11.48 34.24
CA THR A 24 57.01 -11.30 35.58
C THR A 24 56.65 -12.45 36.54
N TRP A 25 55.46 -13.04 36.42
CA TRP A 25 55.05 -14.18 37.24
C TRP A 25 55.79 -15.47 36.83
N GLN A 26 56.10 -15.65 35.53
CA GLN A 26 56.96 -16.77 35.09
C GLN A 26 58.40 -16.66 35.60
N GLU A 27 58.93 -15.45 35.75
CA GLU A 27 60.26 -15.20 36.35
C GLU A 27 60.26 -15.47 37.86
N ALA A 28 59.25 -14.96 38.59
CA ALA A 28 59.16 -15.13 40.04
C ALA A 28 58.97 -16.62 40.46
N GLY A 29 58.36 -17.44 39.61
CA GLY A 29 58.22 -18.89 39.83
C GLY A 29 59.52 -19.70 39.70
N LYS A 30 60.65 -19.08 39.31
CA LYS A 30 61.96 -19.75 39.16
C LYS A 30 62.87 -19.64 40.40
N VAL A 31 62.44 -18.97 41.47
CA VAL A 31 63.25 -18.80 42.68
C VAL A 31 63.06 -20.03 43.59
N GLU A 32 64.13 -20.83 43.77
CA GLU A 32 64.14 -21.96 44.71
C GLU A 32 64.08 -21.47 46.17
N ALA A 33 63.28 -22.14 47.00
CA ALA A 33 63.07 -21.75 48.40
C ALA A 33 64.30 -22.08 49.28
N SER A 34 65.02 -21.05 49.76
CA SER A 34 66.06 -21.25 50.78
C SER A 34 65.47 -21.16 52.20
N SER A 35 65.78 -22.14 53.05
CA SER A 35 65.38 -22.18 54.46
C SER A 35 65.91 -20.99 55.26
N VAL A 36 65.08 -20.41 56.13
CA VAL A 36 65.34 -19.16 56.88
C VAL A 36 65.91 -19.42 58.29
N ILE A 37 66.62 -20.53 58.51
CA ILE A 37 67.25 -20.83 59.81
C ILE A 37 68.66 -20.23 59.83
N ASP A 38 68.85 -19.16 60.61
CA ASP A 38 70.14 -18.54 60.90
C ASP A 38 70.33 -18.31 62.42
N GLU A 39 71.51 -17.85 62.85
CA GLU A 39 71.87 -17.65 64.26
C GLU A 39 70.94 -16.70 65.04
N ARG A 40 70.08 -15.93 64.36
CA ARG A 40 69.07 -15.07 65.00
C ARG A 40 67.73 -15.77 65.21
N ASN A 41 67.57 -16.99 64.71
CA ASN A 41 66.37 -17.82 64.85
C ASN A 41 66.73 -19.28 65.20
N PRO A 42 67.25 -19.54 66.41
CA PRO A 42 67.57 -20.90 66.83
C PRO A 42 66.30 -21.73 67.01
N HIS A 43 66.42 -23.02 66.72
CA HIS A 43 65.33 -24.00 66.78
C HIS A 43 64.68 -24.02 68.18
N PRO A 44 63.35 -23.87 68.32
CA PRO A 44 62.70 -24.00 69.63
C PRO A 44 62.81 -25.44 70.13
N GLU A 45 63.14 -25.60 71.42
CA GLU A 45 63.07 -26.87 72.14
C GLU A 45 61.60 -27.29 72.28
N GLU A 46 61.33 -28.58 72.00
CA GLU A 46 60.01 -29.24 71.96
C GLU A 46 59.14 -29.01 70.70
N ASN A 47 59.18 -30.04 69.84
CA ASN A 47 58.23 -30.46 68.79
C ASN A 47 56.79 -29.88 68.87
N GLN A 48 56.57 -28.72 68.25
CA GLN A 48 55.25 -28.31 67.73
C GLN A 48 55.39 -27.85 66.26
N THR A 49 55.82 -28.77 65.39
CA THR A 49 55.95 -28.54 63.94
C THR A 49 54.64 -28.73 63.16
N THR A 50 53.51 -28.97 63.83
CA THR A 50 52.22 -29.24 63.17
C THR A 50 51.47 -28.04 62.58
N PRO A 51 51.62 -26.76 63.01
CA PRO A 51 50.90 -25.65 62.37
C PRO A 51 51.53 -25.19 61.05
N LEU A 52 52.85 -25.37 60.89
CA LEU A 52 53.63 -24.77 59.80
C LEU A 52 53.50 -25.53 58.47
N ASP A 53 53.36 -26.86 58.52
CA ASP A 53 53.14 -27.68 57.33
C ASP A 53 51.76 -27.43 56.71
N ALA A 54 50.71 -27.31 57.54
CA ALA A 54 49.35 -27.03 57.07
C ALA A 54 49.22 -25.63 56.47
N GLU A 55 49.89 -24.63 57.05
CA GLU A 55 49.89 -23.26 56.53
C GLU A 55 50.67 -23.13 55.22
N THR A 56 51.80 -23.84 55.10
CA THR A 56 52.60 -23.87 53.87
C THR A 56 51.89 -24.63 52.75
N GLU A 57 51.25 -25.76 53.05
CA GLU A 57 50.46 -26.54 52.07
C GLU A 57 49.24 -25.75 51.59
N ASN A 58 48.59 -24.99 52.47
CA ASN A 58 47.49 -24.10 52.12
C ASN A 58 47.97 -22.92 51.26
N LEU A 59 49.16 -22.37 51.53
CA LEU A 59 49.78 -21.32 50.72
C LEU A 59 50.10 -21.80 49.30
N VAL A 60 50.68 -23.00 49.16
CA VAL A 60 50.96 -23.63 47.86
C VAL A 60 49.67 -23.89 47.10
N LYS A 61 48.63 -24.38 47.77
CA LYS A 61 47.31 -24.63 47.16
C LYS A 61 46.63 -23.33 46.73
N MET A 62 46.74 -22.27 47.52
CA MET A 62 46.27 -20.93 47.13
C MET A 62 47.02 -20.41 45.91
N MET A 63 48.34 -20.57 45.86
CA MET A 63 49.16 -20.12 44.73
C MET A 63 48.83 -20.90 43.45
N GLN A 64 48.66 -22.22 43.52
CA GLN A 64 48.23 -23.06 42.40
C GLN A 64 46.83 -22.68 41.91
N THR A 65 45.90 -22.45 42.85
CA THR A 65 44.54 -21.99 42.53
C THR A 65 44.61 -20.64 41.81
N LEU A 66 45.38 -19.68 42.33
CA LEU A 66 45.55 -18.37 41.72
C LEU A 66 46.11 -18.46 40.30
N MET A 67 47.12 -19.33 40.09
CA MET A 67 47.76 -19.56 38.80
C MET A 67 46.76 -20.16 37.78
N GLN A 68 45.94 -21.11 38.22
CA GLN A 68 44.93 -21.75 37.39
C GLN A 68 43.79 -20.80 37.05
N THR A 69 43.28 -20.04 38.03
CA THR A 69 42.27 -19.00 37.79
C THR A 69 42.79 -17.90 36.88
N THR A 70 44.06 -17.52 37.00
CA THR A 70 44.69 -16.52 36.11
C THR A 70 44.80 -17.04 34.68
N LYS A 71 45.18 -18.31 34.49
CA LYS A 71 45.24 -18.95 33.16
C LYS A 71 43.85 -19.05 32.53
N GLU A 72 42.84 -19.50 33.27
CA GLU A 72 41.46 -19.55 32.80
C GLU A 72 40.93 -18.17 32.44
N THR A 73 41.18 -17.16 33.28
CA THR A 73 40.75 -15.77 33.05
C THR A 73 41.44 -15.18 31.82
N SER A 74 42.72 -15.46 31.60
CA SER A 74 43.46 -15.03 30.41
C SER A 74 42.91 -15.68 29.14
N LEU A 75 42.62 -16.99 29.18
CA LEU A 75 42.01 -17.70 28.05
C LEU A 75 40.59 -17.22 27.76
N THR A 76 39.77 -16.97 28.78
CA THR A 76 38.42 -16.40 28.59
C THR A 76 38.48 -14.95 28.11
N THR A 77 39.48 -14.17 28.51
CA THR A 77 39.69 -12.81 28.01
C THR A 77 40.11 -12.83 26.55
N ALA A 78 41.04 -13.71 26.16
CA ALA A 78 41.45 -13.90 24.76
C ALA A 78 40.30 -14.40 23.89
N ASP A 79 39.50 -15.36 24.38
CA ASP A 79 38.31 -15.87 23.69
C ASP A 79 37.19 -14.82 23.61
N SER A 80 37.03 -13.97 24.63
CA SER A 80 36.09 -12.84 24.61
C SER A 80 36.53 -11.73 23.67
N ALA A 81 37.84 -11.45 23.58
CA ALA A 81 38.41 -10.53 22.61
C ALA A 81 38.25 -11.05 21.17
N ALA A 82 38.44 -12.35 20.94
CA ALA A 82 38.19 -13.00 19.64
C ALA A 82 36.69 -13.06 19.27
N LYS A 83 35.79 -13.02 20.26
CA LYS A 83 34.32 -12.94 20.07
C LYS A 83 33.79 -11.53 19.77
N VAL A 84 34.63 -10.49 19.82
CA VAL A 84 34.31 -9.18 19.24
C VAL A 84 34.27 -9.34 17.72
N LYS A 85 33.14 -9.83 17.21
CA LYS A 85 32.85 -9.95 15.77
C LYS A 85 33.12 -8.61 15.10
N ASP A 86 33.71 -8.67 13.90
CA ASP A 86 33.94 -7.56 12.99
C ASP A 86 32.84 -6.49 13.13
N VAL A 87 33.21 -5.33 13.67
CA VAL A 87 32.31 -4.22 14.00
C VAL A 87 32.09 -3.32 12.78
N ALA A 88 32.82 -3.58 11.67
CA ALA A 88 32.65 -2.88 10.40
C ALA A 88 31.20 -2.84 9.86
N PRO A 89 30.39 -3.91 9.89
CA PRO A 89 28.99 -3.85 9.44
C PRO A 89 28.15 -2.97 10.35
N THR A 90 28.36 -3.01 11.68
CA THR A 90 27.65 -2.14 12.63
C THR A 90 28.03 -0.67 12.46
N ILE A 91 29.31 -0.37 12.20
CA ILE A 91 29.78 0.99 11.87
C ILE A 91 29.20 1.46 10.53
N LYS A 92 29.06 0.57 9.55
CA LYS A 92 28.44 0.87 8.25
C LYS A 92 26.95 1.15 8.39
N GLU A 93 26.24 0.39 9.22
CA GLU A 93 24.85 0.66 9.60
C GLU A 93 24.70 1.98 10.34
N LEU A 94 25.57 2.25 11.32
CA LEU A 94 25.58 3.50 12.05
C LEU A 94 25.78 4.69 11.11
N LYS A 95 26.76 4.62 10.21
CA LYS A 95 27.02 5.65 9.19
C LYS A 95 25.80 5.86 8.26
N ALA A 96 25.16 4.79 7.81
CA ALA A 96 23.96 4.87 7.00
C ALA A 96 22.79 5.51 7.77
N SER A 97 22.64 5.18 9.05
CA SER A 97 21.61 5.74 9.92
C SER A 97 21.85 7.23 10.20
N THR A 98 23.09 7.63 10.49
CA THR A 98 23.46 9.04 10.67
C THR A 98 23.26 9.86 9.40
N THR A 99 23.57 9.31 8.23
CA THR A 99 23.33 9.99 6.94
C THR A 99 21.83 10.22 6.73
N LYS A 100 20.98 9.21 7.01
CA LYS A 100 19.52 9.36 6.95
C LYS A 100 19.00 10.42 7.93
N VAL A 101 19.54 10.48 9.14
CA VAL A 101 19.16 11.49 10.14
C VAL A 101 19.53 12.89 9.65
N GLN A 102 20.71 13.05 9.04
CA GLN A 102 21.15 14.32 8.45
C GLN A 102 20.24 14.76 7.29
N ASP A 103 19.90 13.83 6.38
CA ASP A 103 18.98 14.11 5.27
C ASP A 103 17.57 14.49 5.76
N HIS A 104 17.07 13.80 6.80
CA HIS A 104 15.80 14.14 7.44
C HIS A 104 15.84 15.54 8.09
N ALA A 105 16.93 15.89 8.77
CA ALA A 105 17.09 17.22 9.37
C ALA A 105 17.12 18.33 8.30
N GLN A 106 17.81 18.11 7.17
CA GLN A 106 17.83 19.06 6.05
C GLN A 106 16.45 19.21 5.41
N ASN A 107 15.71 18.12 5.23
CA ASN A 107 14.34 18.16 4.71
C ASN A 107 13.37 18.89 5.65
N ILE A 108 13.52 18.70 6.98
CA ILE A 108 12.73 19.45 7.98
C ILE A 108 13.05 20.94 7.89
N LEU A 109 14.34 21.32 7.81
CA LEU A 109 14.77 22.71 7.64
C LEU A 109 14.21 23.34 6.36
N ALA A 110 14.25 22.62 5.24
CA ALA A 110 13.67 23.08 3.98
C ALA A 110 12.15 23.25 4.07
N SER A 111 11.46 22.31 4.73
CA SER A 111 10.01 22.38 4.95
C SER A 111 9.64 23.55 5.86
N LEU A 112 10.44 23.83 6.89
CA LEU A 112 10.27 24.96 7.79
C LEU A 112 10.43 26.30 7.07
N ASN A 113 11.42 26.43 6.18
CA ASN A 113 11.58 27.62 5.34
C ASN A 113 10.37 27.83 4.43
N ASN A 114 9.87 26.76 3.80
CA ASN A 114 8.66 26.83 2.97
C ASN A 114 7.43 27.25 3.80
N SER A 115 7.26 26.72 5.01
CA SER A 115 6.16 27.13 5.90
C SER A 115 6.30 28.58 6.39
N ILE A 116 7.51 29.08 6.59
CA ILE A 116 7.76 30.49 6.93
C ILE A 116 7.39 31.40 5.74
N ASP A 117 7.74 31.01 4.52
CA ASP A 117 7.40 31.78 3.32
C ASP A 117 5.89 31.76 3.03
N GLU A 118 5.23 30.62 3.24
CA GLU A 118 3.77 30.48 3.15
C GLU A 118 3.05 31.31 4.23
N SER A 119 3.60 31.35 5.46
CA SER A 119 3.10 32.20 6.54
C SER A 119 3.22 33.69 6.20
N LYS A 120 4.37 34.14 5.68
CA LYS A 120 4.54 35.54 5.21
C LYS A 120 3.58 35.90 4.09
N LYS A 121 3.34 34.98 3.15
CA LYS A 121 2.35 35.16 2.08
C LYS A 121 0.95 35.31 2.64
N THR A 122 0.56 34.45 3.58
CA THR A 122 -0.74 34.51 4.26
C THR A 122 -0.93 35.82 5.04
N THR A 123 0.12 36.32 5.72
CA THR A 123 0.07 37.63 6.39
C THR A 123 -0.15 38.78 5.39
N LYS A 124 0.55 38.76 4.26
CA LYS A 124 0.37 39.77 3.20
C LYS A 124 -1.04 39.72 2.59
N GLU A 125 -1.57 38.52 2.35
CA GLU A 125 -2.94 38.33 1.87
C GLU A 125 -3.98 38.82 2.90
N ASN A 126 -3.73 38.61 4.20
CA ASN A 126 -4.59 39.12 5.27
C ASN A 126 -4.55 40.66 5.39
N GLU A 127 -3.39 41.29 5.22
CA GLU A 127 -3.26 42.74 5.16
C GLU A 127 -3.98 43.33 3.94
N GLU A 128 -3.88 42.66 2.79
CA GLU A 128 -4.56 43.07 1.56
C GLU A 128 -6.08 42.87 1.65
N TYR A 129 -6.51 41.77 2.29
CA TYR A 129 -7.92 41.55 2.65
C TYR A 129 -8.43 42.65 3.59
N ALA A 130 -7.67 43.00 4.63
CA ALA A 130 -8.06 44.07 5.56
C ALA A 130 -8.20 45.43 4.86
N LYS A 131 -7.25 45.79 3.97
CA LYS A 131 -7.35 47.02 3.15
C LYS A 131 -8.54 46.98 2.20
N THR A 132 -8.80 45.83 1.58
CA THR A 132 -9.95 45.66 0.69
C THR A 132 -11.26 45.77 1.47
N PHE A 133 -11.32 45.17 2.66
CA PHE A 133 -12.46 45.22 3.55
C PHE A 133 -12.71 46.64 4.06
N GLU A 134 -11.67 47.38 4.45
CA GLU A 134 -11.74 48.79 4.81
C GLU A 134 -12.24 49.64 3.63
N LYS A 135 -11.78 49.38 2.40
CA LYS A 135 -12.25 50.06 1.20
C LYS A 135 -13.72 49.76 0.88
N VAL A 136 -14.15 48.51 1.08
CA VAL A 136 -15.57 48.12 0.93
C VAL A 136 -16.42 48.84 1.98
N LEU A 137 -16.00 48.87 3.25
CA LEU A 137 -16.65 49.61 4.33
C LEU A 137 -16.67 51.13 4.10
N ALA A 138 -15.61 51.70 3.54
CA ALA A 138 -15.58 53.11 3.16
C ALA A 138 -16.63 53.40 2.07
N ASN A 139 -16.82 52.49 1.11
CA ASN A 139 -17.86 52.60 0.08
C ASN A 139 -19.29 52.34 0.60
N THR A 140 -19.44 51.76 1.80
CA THR A 140 -20.77 51.64 2.44
C THR A 140 -21.18 52.91 3.17
N ARG A 141 -20.35 53.97 3.18
CA ARG A 141 -20.66 55.28 3.75
C ARG A 141 -20.55 56.33 2.64
N ASP A 142 -21.55 57.18 2.48
CA ASP A 142 -21.52 58.32 1.56
C ASP A 142 -21.54 59.62 2.37
N GLY A 143 -20.46 60.41 2.33
CA GLY A 143 -20.38 61.71 3.01
C GLY A 143 -20.58 61.69 4.53
N GLY A 144 -20.38 60.54 5.21
CA GLY A 144 -20.52 60.41 6.67
C GLY A 144 -21.82 59.73 7.15
N ALA A 145 -22.78 59.49 6.25
CA ALA A 145 -23.99 58.71 6.52
C ALA A 145 -23.92 57.32 5.85
N ASP A 146 -24.64 56.34 6.39
CA ASP A 146 -24.70 54.99 5.83
C ASP A 146 -25.34 55.00 4.44
N ASN A 147 -24.71 54.31 3.47
CA ASN A 147 -25.17 54.28 2.08
C ASN A 147 -26.45 53.44 1.96
N PRO A 148 -27.61 54.04 1.66
CA PRO A 148 -28.90 53.34 1.67
C PRO A 148 -28.99 52.26 0.59
N LYS A 149 -28.18 52.32 -0.49
CA LYS A 149 -28.16 51.28 -1.53
C LYS A 149 -27.50 49.99 -1.03
N VAL A 150 -26.45 50.10 -0.22
CA VAL A 150 -25.80 48.93 0.39
C VAL A 150 -26.69 48.33 1.47
N PHE A 151 -27.30 49.17 2.30
CA PHE A 151 -28.24 48.70 3.33
C PHE A 151 -29.46 48.01 2.70
N SER A 152 -30.05 48.60 1.64
CA SER A 152 -31.15 47.99 0.88
C SER A 152 -30.77 46.67 0.22
N PHE A 153 -29.51 46.50 -0.22
CA PHE A 153 -29.03 45.24 -0.77
C PHE A 153 -28.87 44.17 0.33
N LEU A 154 -28.36 44.53 1.51
CA LEU A 154 -28.21 43.61 2.64
C LEU A 154 -29.54 43.27 3.34
N SER A 155 -30.49 44.21 3.39
CA SER A 155 -31.79 44.04 4.04
C SER A 155 -32.83 43.37 3.14
N SER A 156 -32.53 43.24 1.84
CA SER A 156 -33.37 42.49 0.90
C SER A 156 -32.91 41.04 0.90
N PRO A 157 -33.73 40.07 1.35
CA PRO A 157 -33.37 38.67 1.22
C PRO A 157 -33.07 38.39 -0.26
N ILE A 158 -31.90 37.82 -0.54
CA ILE A 158 -31.48 37.48 -1.89
C ILE A 158 -32.54 36.53 -2.47
N GLN A 159 -33.43 37.04 -3.33
CA GLN A 159 -34.37 36.25 -4.14
C GLN A 159 -33.64 35.61 -5.34
N GLY A 160 -32.34 35.38 -5.21
CA GLY A 160 -31.62 34.49 -6.10
C GLY A 160 -31.87 33.10 -5.57
N GLU A 161 -32.52 32.25 -6.38
CA GLU A 161 -32.43 30.81 -6.19
C GLU A 161 -30.95 30.49 -5.99
N GLY A 162 -30.57 30.16 -4.76
CA GLY A 162 -29.22 29.71 -4.49
C GLY A 162 -29.00 28.52 -5.39
N VAL A 163 -28.13 28.66 -6.39
CA VAL A 163 -27.48 27.50 -6.98
C VAL A 163 -26.53 26.99 -5.90
N PHE A 164 -27.10 26.37 -4.86
CA PHE A 164 -26.38 25.45 -4.01
C PHE A 164 -25.75 24.48 -5.00
N GLY A 165 -24.43 24.59 -5.20
CA GLY A 165 -23.69 23.73 -6.12
C GLY A 165 -24.14 22.31 -5.82
N LYS A 166 -24.90 21.73 -6.76
CA LYS A 166 -25.78 20.57 -6.55
C LYS A 166 -25.14 19.66 -5.51
N THR A 167 -25.67 19.64 -4.29
CA THR A 167 -25.24 18.69 -3.27
C THR A 167 -25.27 17.35 -3.96
N ARG A 168 -24.11 16.75 -4.26
CA ARG A 168 -24.05 15.52 -5.06
C ARG A 168 -24.99 14.54 -4.39
N LEU A 169 -26.11 14.25 -5.02
CA LEU A 169 -27.12 13.41 -4.39
C LEU A 169 -26.43 12.06 -4.22
N ALA A 170 -26.28 11.64 -2.96
CA ALA A 170 -25.91 10.28 -2.61
C ALA A 170 -27.10 9.38 -2.96
N SER A 171 -27.34 9.22 -4.26
CA SER A 171 -28.38 8.36 -4.79
C SER A 171 -27.88 6.93 -4.77
N LEU A 172 -28.75 6.01 -4.35
CA LEU A 172 -28.50 4.57 -4.45
C LEU A 172 -28.71 4.05 -5.88
N ILE A 173 -29.26 4.85 -6.80
CA ILE A 173 -29.55 4.46 -8.18
C ILE A 173 -28.28 3.94 -8.91
N PRO A 174 -27.12 4.63 -8.90
CA PRO A 174 -25.91 4.15 -9.57
C PRO A 174 -25.42 2.81 -9.05
N TYR A 175 -25.55 2.59 -7.74
CA TYR A 175 -25.17 1.33 -7.10
C TYR A 175 -26.07 0.18 -7.56
N TYR A 176 -27.39 0.35 -7.48
CA TYR A 176 -28.33 -0.68 -7.91
C TYR A 176 -28.28 -0.92 -9.42
N ALA A 177 -28.13 0.13 -10.25
CA ALA A 177 -27.96 -0.02 -11.70
C ALA A 177 -26.75 -0.88 -12.05
N THR A 178 -25.62 -0.65 -11.38
CA THR A 178 -24.39 -1.43 -11.57
C THR A 178 -24.56 -2.86 -11.10
N LEU A 179 -25.12 -3.06 -9.90
CA LEU A 179 -25.31 -4.38 -9.30
C LEU A 179 -26.27 -5.24 -10.14
N ILE A 180 -27.42 -4.69 -10.51
CA ILE A 180 -28.41 -5.38 -11.33
C ILE A 180 -27.82 -5.70 -12.71
N SER A 181 -27.12 -4.76 -13.34
CA SER A 181 -26.44 -5.00 -14.62
C SER A 181 -25.43 -6.14 -14.51
N ALA A 182 -24.64 -6.20 -13.44
CA ALA A 182 -23.66 -7.26 -13.23
C ALA A 182 -24.35 -8.63 -12.98
N LEU A 183 -25.38 -8.69 -12.15
CA LEU A 183 -26.09 -9.94 -11.92
C LEU A 183 -26.77 -10.45 -13.20
N LEU A 184 -27.46 -9.57 -13.93
CA LEU A 184 -28.10 -9.92 -15.20
C LEU A 184 -27.07 -10.36 -16.24
N THR A 185 -25.94 -9.65 -16.36
CA THR A 185 -24.84 -10.03 -17.26
C THR A 185 -24.41 -11.47 -17.04
N LEU A 186 -24.22 -11.88 -15.79
CA LEU A 186 -23.82 -13.25 -15.46
C LEU A 186 -24.90 -14.27 -15.82
N VAL A 187 -26.16 -14.00 -15.45
CA VAL A 187 -27.30 -14.89 -15.73
C VAL A 187 -27.49 -15.06 -17.24
N ILE A 188 -27.45 -13.96 -18.00
CA ILE A 188 -27.60 -13.97 -19.46
C ILE A 188 -26.42 -14.69 -20.12
N ALA A 189 -25.19 -14.45 -19.68
CA ALA A 189 -24.03 -15.13 -20.23
C ALA A 189 -24.06 -16.65 -19.96
N LEU A 190 -24.49 -17.07 -18.76
CA LEU A 190 -24.65 -18.49 -18.41
C LEU A 190 -25.78 -19.18 -19.20
N THR A 191 -26.91 -18.50 -19.34
CA THR A 191 -28.06 -19.04 -20.11
C THR A 191 -27.71 -19.13 -21.59
N LEU A 192 -27.14 -18.07 -22.18
CA LEU A 192 -26.68 -18.09 -23.58
C LEU A 192 -25.66 -19.20 -23.81
N GLN A 193 -24.67 -19.36 -22.93
CA GLN A 193 -23.73 -20.47 -23.02
C GLN A 193 -24.45 -21.82 -23.06
N GLY A 194 -25.44 -22.05 -22.20
CA GLY A 194 -26.18 -23.31 -22.16
C GLY A 194 -27.00 -23.62 -23.42
N PHE A 195 -27.36 -22.63 -24.22
CA PHE A 195 -28.07 -22.81 -25.49
C PHE A 195 -27.15 -22.94 -26.71
N MET A 196 -25.85 -22.68 -26.58
CA MET A 196 -24.89 -22.81 -27.68
C MET A 196 -24.81 -24.26 -28.13
N LYS A 197 -24.83 -24.49 -29.44
CA LYS A 197 -24.66 -25.83 -30.03
C LYS A 197 -23.62 -25.79 -31.14
N LYS A 198 -22.93 -26.90 -31.36
CA LYS A 198 -22.08 -27.04 -32.54
C LYS A 198 -22.96 -26.91 -33.80
N ARG A 199 -22.49 -26.13 -34.78
CA ARG A 199 -23.17 -25.98 -36.08
C ARG A 199 -23.40 -27.35 -36.71
N ALA A 200 -24.65 -27.65 -37.09
CA ALA A 200 -24.97 -28.83 -37.88
C ALA A 200 -24.42 -28.64 -39.30
N VAL A 201 -23.68 -29.63 -39.80
CA VAL A 201 -23.11 -29.63 -41.15
C VAL A 201 -24.09 -30.36 -42.06
N THR A 202 -24.58 -29.68 -43.09
CA THR A 202 -25.50 -30.25 -44.09
C THR A 202 -24.74 -30.60 -45.38
N ALA A 203 -25.37 -31.37 -46.27
CA ALA A 203 -24.76 -31.71 -47.57
C ALA A 203 -24.41 -30.46 -48.42
N ALA A 204 -25.12 -29.35 -48.22
CA ALA A 204 -24.83 -28.07 -48.87
C ALA A 204 -23.53 -27.41 -48.34
N ASP A 205 -23.07 -27.79 -47.15
CA ASP A 205 -21.85 -27.26 -46.54
C ASP A 205 -20.59 -28.08 -46.94
N ALA A 206 -20.73 -29.12 -47.76
CA ALA A 206 -19.65 -30.04 -48.13
C ALA A 206 -18.49 -29.37 -48.89
N LEU A 207 -18.74 -28.20 -49.50
CA LEU A 207 -17.74 -27.41 -50.24
C LEU A 207 -17.04 -26.34 -49.39
N VAL A 208 -17.39 -26.23 -48.10
CA VAL A 208 -16.81 -25.21 -47.21
C VAL A 208 -15.85 -25.85 -46.23
N GLU A 209 -14.61 -25.36 -46.18
CA GLU A 209 -13.66 -25.76 -45.15
C GLU A 209 -14.08 -25.18 -43.78
N PRO A 210 -14.39 -26.04 -42.78
CA PRO A 210 -14.93 -25.58 -41.52
C PRO A 210 -13.86 -24.91 -40.65
N THR A 211 -13.78 -23.58 -40.72
CA THR A 211 -12.98 -22.77 -39.79
C THR A 211 -13.71 -22.55 -38.46
N ARG A 212 -12.97 -22.19 -37.40
CA ARG A 212 -13.56 -21.86 -36.07
C ARG A 212 -14.60 -20.75 -36.17
N VAL A 213 -14.31 -19.72 -36.98
CA VAL A 213 -15.22 -18.59 -37.22
C VAL A 213 -16.51 -19.10 -37.86
N TRP A 214 -16.41 -19.90 -38.92
CA TRP A 214 -17.58 -20.44 -39.63
C TRP A 214 -18.51 -21.29 -38.75
N GLN A 215 -17.93 -22.04 -37.81
CA GLN A 215 -18.69 -22.85 -36.86
C GLN A 215 -19.41 -22.01 -35.79
N ASN A 216 -18.85 -20.84 -35.45
CA ASN A 216 -19.39 -19.96 -34.41
C ASN A 216 -20.35 -18.88 -34.91
N VAL A 217 -20.39 -18.60 -36.21
CA VAL A 217 -21.26 -17.54 -36.78
C VAL A 217 -22.74 -17.69 -36.38
N PRO A 218 -23.40 -18.87 -36.47
CA PRO A 218 -24.82 -18.98 -36.10
C PRO A 218 -25.06 -18.66 -34.61
N ASN A 219 -24.19 -19.18 -33.75
CA ASN A 219 -24.22 -18.95 -32.31
C ASN A 219 -23.95 -17.48 -31.96
N LEU A 220 -23.02 -16.84 -32.67
CA LEU A 220 -22.76 -15.41 -32.51
C LEU A 220 -24.00 -14.60 -32.89
N LEU A 221 -24.60 -14.85 -34.06
CA LEU A 221 -25.78 -14.12 -34.51
C LEU A 221 -26.94 -14.24 -33.51
N LEU A 222 -27.20 -15.46 -33.01
CA LEU A 222 -28.20 -15.67 -31.96
C LEU A 222 -27.87 -14.84 -30.72
N SER A 223 -26.62 -14.93 -30.23
CA SER A 223 -26.20 -14.19 -29.03
C SER A 223 -26.28 -12.67 -29.22
N LEU A 224 -25.93 -12.14 -30.41
CA LEU A 224 -26.02 -10.72 -30.73
C LEU A 224 -27.47 -10.23 -30.70
N ILE A 225 -28.39 -10.95 -31.35
CA ILE A 225 -29.81 -10.61 -31.37
C ILE A 225 -30.36 -10.61 -29.94
N THR A 226 -30.09 -11.66 -29.17
CA THR A 226 -30.55 -11.76 -27.78
C THR A 226 -29.95 -10.66 -26.90
N VAL A 227 -28.65 -10.39 -27.00
CA VAL A 227 -27.99 -9.34 -26.21
C VAL A 227 -28.51 -7.96 -26.59
N ILE A 228 -28.71 -7.64 -27.87
CA ILE A 228 -29.28 -6.36 -28.31
C ILE A 228 -30.68 -6.17 -27.74
N LEU A 229 -31.54 -7.19 -27.81
CA LEU A 229 -32.89 -7.12 -27.28
C LEU A 229 -32.89 -6.91 -25.76
N LEU A 230 -32.13 -7.72 -25.02
CA LEU A 230 -32.09 -7.64 -23.56
C LEU A 230 -31.41 -6.37 -23.05
N ALA A 231 -30.31 -5.94 -23.68
CA ALA A 231 -29.66 -4.67 -23.37
C ALA A 231 -30.61 -3.49 -23.62
N SER A 232 -31.38 -3.52 -24.72
CA SER A 232 -32.37 -2.48 -25.01
C SER A 232 -33.46 -2.44 -23.95
N VAL A 233 -34.03 -3.59 -23.56
CA VAL A 233 -35.05 -3.67 -22.50
C VAL A 233 -34.51 -3.16 -21.17
N PHE A 234 -33.32 -3.60 -20.75
CA PHE A 234 -32.68 -3.12 -19.52
C PHE A 234 -32.47 -1.60 -19.55
N SER A 235 -31.95 -1.08 -20.66
CA SER A 235 -31.61 0.33 -20.82
C SER A 235 -32.84 1.22 -20.87
N LEU A 236 -33.91 0.80 -21.57
CA LEU A 236 -35.20 1.49 -21.58
C LEU A 236 -35.83 1.50 -20.19
N SER A 237 -35.77 0.36 -19.49
CA SER A 237 -36.31 0.26 -18.12
C SER A 237 -35.58 1.22 -17.19
N LEU A 238 -34.24 1.25 -17.22
CA LEU A 238 -33.46 2.15 -16.39
C LEU A 238 -33.71 3.61 -16.74
N MET A 239 -33.73 3.95 -18.04
CA MET A 239 -34.03 5.30 -18.52
C MET A 239 -35.41 5.79 -18.07
N HIS A 240 -36.42 4.93 -18.08
CA HIS A 240 -37.78 5.30 -17.68
C HIS A 240 -37.90 5.59 -16.17
N ASN A 241 -37.15 4.84 -15.35
CA ASN A 241 -37.19 4.96 -13.89
C ASN A 241 -36.32 6.10 -13.35
N VAL A 242 -35.56 6.79 -14.19
CA VAL A 242 -34.67 7.88 -13.77
C VAL A 242 -35.24 9.24 -14.19
N SER A 243 -35.52 10.09 -13.21
CA SER A 243 -36.03 11.47 -13.42
C SER A 243 -34.89 12.47 -13.71
N THR A 244 -34.15 12.28 -14.81
CA THR A 244 -33.06 13.20 -15.20
C THR A 244 -33.24 13.75 -16.62
N THR A 245 -32.55 14.86 -16.90
CA THR A 245 -32.64 15.59 -18.17
C THR A 245 -31.98 14.84 -19.33
N ASN A 246 -30.89 14.09 -19.08
CA ASN A 246 -30.10 13.44 -20.13
C ASN A 246 -30.48 11.96 -20.36
N ARG A 247 -31.72 11.71 -20.79
CA ARG A 247 -32.26 10.35 -21.01
C ARG A 247 -31.47 9.53 -22.03
N PHE A 248 -30.95 10.18 -23.08
CA PHE A 248 -30.17 9.50 -24.11
C PHE A 248 -28.83 8.98 -23.58
N ALA A 249 -28.14 9.75 -22.73
CA ALA A 249 -26.90 9.27 -22.12
C ALA A 249 -27.14 8.07 -21.19
N TRP A 250 -28.25 8.07 -20.44
CA TRP A 250 -28.66 6.91 -19.65
C TRP A 250 -28.88 5.67 -20.50
N PHE A 251 -29.63 5.80 -21.60
CA PHE A 251 -29.89 4.68 -22.51
C PHE A 251 -28.60 4.16 -23.14
N SER A 252 -27.82 5.04 -23.79
CA SER A 252 -26.60 4.64 -24.51
C SER A 252 -25.54 4.03 -23.60
N TYR A 253 -25.35 4.59 -22.40
CA TYR A 253 -24.37 4.09 -21.45
C TYR A 253 -24.78 2.73 -20.87
N SER A 254 -26.02 2.59 -20.40
CA SER A 254 -26.53 1.31 -19.87
C SER A 254 -26.55 0.22 -20.93
N PHE A 255 -26.88 0.57 -22.18
CA PHE A 255 -26.86 -0.37 -23.31
C PHE A 255 -25.46 -0.89 -23.57
N LEU A 256 -24.47 0.00 -23.66
CA LEU A 256 -23.08 -0.38 -23.91
C LEU A 256 -22.49 -1.19 -22.76
N VAL A 257 -22.74 -0.80 -21.51
CA VAL A 257 -22.29 -1.56 -20.33
C VAL A 257 -22.85 -2.99 -20.35
N PHE A 258 -24.17 -3.13 -20.55
CA PHE A 258 -24.81 -4.44 -20.57
C PHE A 258 -24.34 -5.28 -21.75
N ALA A 259 -24.33 -4.72 -22.96
CA ALA A 259 -23.99 -5.45 -24.18
C ALA A 259 -22.52 -5.89 -24.19
N SER A 260 -21.59 -4.99 -23.83
CA SER A 260 -20.16 -5.32 -23.74
C SER A 260 -19.90 -6.35 -22.63
N GLY A 261 -20.49 -6.16 -21.45
CA GLY A 261 -20.39 -7.10 -20.33
C GLY A 261 -20.89 -8.49 -20.69
N ALA A 262 -22.10 -8.59 -21.27
CA ALA A 262 -22.71 -9.86 -21.65
C ALA A 262 -21.86 -10.64 -22.67
N LEU A 263 -21.38 -9.97 -23.73
CA LEU A 263 -20.58 -10.63 -24.76
C LEU A 263 -19.19 -11.03 -24.26
N LEU A 264 -18.53 -10.18 -23.45
CA LEU A 264 -17.23 -10.51 -22.86
C LEU A 264 -17.33 -11.66 -21.87
N VAL A 265 -18.31 -11.63 -20.96
CA VAL A 265 -18.51 -12.72 -19.99
C VAL A 265 -18.89 -14.01 -20.71
N LEU A 266 -19.74 -13.96 -21.74
CA LEU A 266 -20.07 -15.11 -22.58
C LEU A 266 -18.81 -15.69 -23.25
N ALA A 267 -17.98 -14.85 -23.86
CA ALA A 267 -16.74 -15.29 -24.49
C ALA A 267 -15.81 -15.99 -23.48
N CYS A 268 -15.59 -15.35 -22.32
CA CYS A 268 -14.76 -15.90 -21.26
C CYS A 268 -15.35 -17.21 -20.69
N LEU A 269 -16.67 -17.32 -20.54
CA LEU A 269 -17.33 -18.52 -20.06
C LEU A 269 -17.16 -19.69 -21.03
N ARG A 270 -17.20 -19.43 -22.33
CA ARG A 270 -17.00 -20.46 -23.37
C ARG A 270 -15.55 -20.95 -23.44
N GLN A 271 -14.56 -20.11 -23.11
CA GLN A 271 -13.16 -20.49 -23.14
C GLN A 271 -12.65 -21.08 -21.81
N PHE A 272 -13.04 -20.49 -20.67
CA PHE A 272 -12.51 -20.81 -19.35
C PHE A 272 -13.61 -20.84 -18.27
N LYS A 273 -14.69 -21.61 -18.47
CA LYS A 273 -15.90 -21.63 -17.62
C LYS A 273 -15.66 -21.44 -16.12
N LYS A 274 -14.88 -22.34 -15.48
CA LYS A 274 -14.63 -22.29 -14.03
C LYS A 274 -13.84 -21.05 -13.61
N LEU A 275 -12.77 -20.73 -14.34
CA LEU A 275 -11.92 -19.58 -14.07
C LEU A 275 -12.71 -18.26 -14.19
N THR A 276 -13.52 -18.14 -15.24
CA THR A 276 -14.40 -16.98 -15.46
C THR A 276 -15.36 -16.79 -14.30
N LEU A 277 -15.95 -17.86 -13.77
CA LEU A 277 -16.84 -17.77 -12.60
C LEU A 277 -16.10 -17.31 -11.34
N TYR A 278 -14.89 -17.82 -11.08
CA TYR A 278 -14.08 -17.38 -9.93
C TYR A 278 -13.67 -15.91 -10.05
N ILE A 279 -13.18 -15.49 -11.22
CA ILE A 279 -12.80 -14.10 -11.47
C ILE A 279 -14.01 -13.18 -11.36
N TYR A 280 -15.14 -13.56 -11.95
CA TYR A 280 -16.37 -12.77 -11.90
C TYR A 280 -16.89 -12.63 -10.46
N GLY A 281 -16.89 -13.73 -9.70
CA GLY A 281 -17.25 -13.73 -8.28
C GLY A 281 -16.30 -12.86 -7.45
N ALA A 282 -15.00 -12.89 -7.74
CA ALA A 282 -14.02 -12.02 -7.09
C ALA A 282 -14.25 -10.53 -7.42
N ILE A 283 -14.56 -10.18 -8.67
CA ILE A 283 -14.89 -8.81 -9.08
C ILE A 283 -16.16 -8.31 -8.39
N LEU A 284 -17.20 -9.16 -8.30
CA LEU A 284 -18.43 -8.83 -7.56
C LEU A 284 -18.17 -8.68 -6.06
N GLY A 285 -17.47 -9.63 -5.43
CA GLY A 285 -17.13 -9.56 -4.01
C GLY A 285 -16.27 -8.33 -3.69
N LEU A 286 -15.33 -8.01 -4.57
CA LEU A 286 -14.54 -6.79 -4.51
C LEU A 286 -15.46 -5.56 -4.54
N PHE A 287 -16.38 -5.47 -5.51
CA PHE A 287 -17.32 -4.36 -5.63
C PHE A 287 -18.06 -4.10 -4.31
N PHE A 288 -18.58 -5.14 -3.64
CA PHE A 288 -19.19 -4.97 -2.31
C PHE A 288 -18.18 -4.49 -1.25
N MET A 289 -16.98 -5.05 -1.23
CA MET A 289 -15.96 -4.74 -0.23
C MET A 289 -15.36 -3.32 -0.34
N ILE A 290 -15.46 -2.65 -1.49
CA ILE A 290 -14.86 -1.32 -1.68
C ILE A 290 -15.88 -0.24 -2.03
N THR A 291 -17.18 -0.57 -2.04
CA THR A 291 -18.23 0.42 -2.27
C THR A 291 -18.35 1.34 -1.04
N PRO A 292 -18.12 2.67 -1.18
CA PRO A 292 -18.14 3.59 -0.04
C PRO A 292 -19.52 3.69 0.64
N LEU A 293 -20.60 3.40 -0.09
CA LEU A 293 -21.97 3.35 0.44
C LEU A 293 -22.15 2.30 1.55
N LEU A 294 -21.26 1.32 1.64
CA LEU A 294 -21.26 0.28 2.67
C LEU A 294 -20.34 0.64 3.87
N GLY A 295 -19.92 1.91 3.98
CA GLY A 295 -19.16 2.42 5.12
C GLY A 295 -17.64 2.29 5.01
N ILE A 296 -17.12 1.95 3.83
CA ILE A 296 -15.69 1.70 3.63
C ILE A 296 -15.03 2.95 3.05
N ALA A 297 -14.26 3.65 3.90
CA ALA A 297 -13.53 4.85 3.51
C ALA A 297 -12.26 4.47 2.74
N THR A 298 -12.24 4.72 1.42
CA THR A 298 -11.04 4.59 0.61
C THR A 298 -10.11 5.79 0.85
N LYS A 299 -9.06 5.59 1.64
CA LYS A 299 -8.06 6.64 1.90
C LYS A 299 -7.19 6.85 0.64
N PRO A 300 -6.93 8.09 0.20
CA PRO A 300 -5.95 8.35 -0.85
C PRO A 300 -4.59 7.69 -0.54
N GLY A 301 -3.96 7.06 -1.53
CA GLY A 301 -2.69 6.34 -1.37
C GLY A 301 -2.77 4.93 -0.78
N SER A 302 -3.95 4.46 -0.35
CA SER A 302 -4.13 3.09 0.16
C SER A 302 -4.35 2.05 -0.95
N LEU A 303 -4.08 0.77 -0.63
CA LEU A 303 -4.42 -0.37 -1.50
C LEU A 303 -5.90 -0.38 -1.89
N SER A 304 -6.80 0.04 -0.99
CA SER A 304 -8.23 0.10 -1.30
C SER A 304 -8.56 1.17 -2.34
N ASN A 305 -7.90 2.34 -2.32
CA ASN A 305 -8.03 3.35 -3.37
C ASN A 305 -7.45 2.89 -4.72
N TRP A 306 -6.34 2.15 -4.71
CA TRP A 306 -5.79 1.56 -5.94
C TRP A 306 -6.76 0.53 -6.55
N LEU A 307 -7.29 -0.37 -5.72
CA LEU A 307 -8.22 -1.43 -6.12
C LEU A 307 -9.58 -0.88 -6.56
N TYR A 308 -10.02 0.21 -5.93
CA TYR A 308 -11.21 0.98 -6.33
C TYR A 308 -11.10 1.54 -7.75
N ARG A 309 -9.94 2.08 -8.12
CA ARG A 309 -9.73 2.63 -9.47
C ARG A 309 -9.62 1.56 -10.55
N LEU A 310 -9.07 0.39 -10.21
CA LEU A 310 -8.93 -0.72 -11.14
C LEU A 310 -10.25 -1.48 -11.36
N SER A 311 -11.15 -1.47 -10.38
CA SER A 311 -12.40 -2.24 -10.41
C SER A 311 -13.30 -1.82 -11.59
N PRO A 312 -13.63 -2.73 -12.53
CA PRO A 312 -14.51 -2.42 -13.66
C PRO A 312 -15.90 -1.98 -13.21
N LEU A 313 -16.48 -2.67 -12.21
CA LEU A 313 -17.81 -2.35 -11.70
C LEU A 313 -17.83 -0.99 -10.99
N GLN A 314 -16.75 -0.63 -10.30
CA GLN A 314 -16.66 0.68 -9.67
C GLN A 314 -16.61 1.81 -10.70
N ASN A 315 -15.87 1.61 -11.78
CA ASN A 315 -15.85 2.56 -12.90
C ASN A 315 -17.23 2.68 -13.57
N ILE A 316 -17.94 1.55 -13.72
CA ILE A 316 -19.33 1.56 -14.23
C ILE A 316 -20.25 2.39 -13.32
N GLN A 317 -20.19 2.15 -12.00
CA GLN A 317 -20.96 2.89 -11.00
C GLN A 317 -20.63 4.39 -11.04
N ASN A 318 -19.35 4.74 -11.21
CA ASN A 318 -18.93 6.13 -11.30
C ASN A 318 -19.54 6.82 -12.53
N GLY A 319 -19.67 6.12 -13.67
CA GLY A 319 -20.38 6.65 -14.84
C GLY A 319 -21.87 6.88 -14.59
N PHE A 320 -22.57 5.94 -13.94
CA PHE A 320 -23.96 6.17 -13.53
C PHE A 320 -24.09 7.30 -12.49
N THR A 321 -23.09 7.45 -11.62
CA THR A 321 -23.05 8.53 -10.62
C THR A 321 -22.89 9.89 -11.30
N ALA A 322 -22.07 9.97 -12.35
CA ALA A 322 -21.97 11.16 -13.17
C ALA A 322 -23.33 11.53 -13.78
N LEU A 323 -24.04 10.54 -14.36
CA LEU A 323 -25.34 10.75 -14.97
C LEU A 323 -26.44 11.21 -13.99
N VAL A 324 -26.46 10.68 -12.77
CA VAL A 324 -27.41 11.14 -11.72
C VAL A 324 -27.16 12.59 -11.35
N ASN A 325 -25.91 13.03 -11.37
CA ASN A 325 -25.53 14.40 -11.02
C ASN A 325 -25.54 15.37 -12.22
N ASP A 326 -26.19 14.97 -13.33
CA ASP A 326 -26.20 15.68 -14.63
C ASP A 326 -24.80 16.01 -15.18
N ALA A 327 -23.77 15.27 -14.75
CA ALA A 327 -22.43 15.38 -15.31
C ALA A 327 -22.34 14.57 -16.60
N GLN A 328 -21.54 15.07 -17.55
CA GLN A 328 -21.27 14.34 -18.78
C GLN A 328 -20.28 13.20 -18.53
N ILE A 329 -20.58 12.02 -19.09
CA ILE A 329 -19.63 10.92 -19.16
C ILE A 329 -18.56 11.29 -20.18
N SER A 330 -17.29 11.04 -19.84
CA SER A 330 -16.17 11.26 -20.75
C SER A 330 -16.30 10.40 -22.01
N TRP A 331 -16.01 10.98 -23.18
CA TRP A 331 -15.98 10.26 -24.46
C TRP A 331 -15.02 9.05 -24.44
N ILE A 332 -13.96 9.12 -23.62
CA ILE A 332 -13.00 8.03 -23.42
C ILE A 332 -13.71 6.80 -22.84
N SER A 333 -14.62 6.99 -21.89
CA SER A 333 -15.39 5.88 -21.29
C SER A 333 -16.26 5.19 -22.34
N TYR A 334 -16.91 5.95 -23.21
CA TYR A 334 -17.67 5.39 -24.34
C TYR A 334 -16.77 4.61 -25.31
N LEU A 335 -15.62 5.15 -25.67
CA LEU A 335 -14.66 4.48 -26.54
C LEU A 335 -14.22 3.13 -25.95
N VAL A 336 -13.87 3.10 -24.66
CA VAL A 336 -13.48 1.86 -23.97
C VAL A 336 -14.59 0.82 -24.01
N LEU A 337 -15.85 1.21 -23.76
CA LEU A 337 -16.99 0.30 -23.84
C LEU A 337 -17.22 -0.24 -25.25
N ILE A 338 -17.04 0.59 -26.28
CA ILE A 338 -17.15 0.17 -27.69
C ILE A 338 -16.03 -0.81 -28.05
N VAL A 339 -14.79 -0.55 -27.63
CA VAL A 339 -13.66 -1.47 -27.83
C VAL A 339 -13.93 -2.80 -27.12
N MET A 340 -14.46 -2.76 -25.89
CA MET A 340 -14.86 -3.96 -25.15
C MET A 340 -15.99 -4.73 -25.83
N LEU A 341 -16.96 -4.04 -26.41
CA LEU A 341 -18.03 -4.66 -27.19
C LEU A 341 -17.47 -5.40 -28.42
N ILE A 342 -16.63 -4.72 -29.21
CA ILE A 342 -15.97 -5.31 -30.39
C ILE A 342 -15.13 -6.51 -29.99
N LEU A 343 -14.34 -6.40 -28.90
CA LEU A 343 -13.55 -7.49 -28.37
C LEU A 343 -14.44 -8.68 -27.98
N GLY A 344 -15.58 -8.44 -27.32
CA GLY A 344 -16.56 -9.48 -26.98
C GLY A 344 -17.07 -10.22 -28.22
N VAL A 345 -17.37 -9.50 -29.30
CA VAL A 345 -17.78 -10.11 -30.59
C VAL A 345 -16.67 -10.97 -31.18
N VAL A 346 -15.46 -10.41 -31.30
CA VAL A 346 -14.30 -11.10 -31.89
C VAL A 346 -13.96 -12.37 -31.10
N LEU A 347 -13.93 -12.29 -29.77
CA LEU A 347 -13.65 -13.46 -28.94
C LEU A 347 -14.72 -14.55 -29.16
N ASN A 348 -16.00 -14.19 -29.23
CA ASN A 348 -17.07 -15.16 -29.50
C ASN A 348 -16.98 -15.83 -30.88
N LEU A 349 -16.27 -15.24 -31.86
CA LEU A 349 -15.99 -15.88 -33.15
C LEU A 349 -14.84 -16.89 -33.10
N VAL A 350 -13.81 -16.62 -32.30
CA VAL A 350 -12.54 -17.38 -32.32
C VAL A 350 -12.51 -18.54 -31.31
N VAL A 351 -13.45 -18.55 -30.36
CA VAL A 351 -13.55 -19.60 -29.32
C VAL A 351 -13.69 -21.00 -29.93
N ARG A 352 -13.18 -22.03 -29.23
CA ARG A 352 -13.34 -23.42 -29.65
C ARG A 352 -14.84 -23.79 -29.67
N PRO A 353 -15.34 -24.43 -30.73
CA PRO A 353 -16.73 -24.88 -30.80
C PRO A 353 -17.00 -25.86 -29.66
N GLU A 354 -18.20 -25.80 -29.07
CA GLU A 354 -18.55 -26.71 -27.98
C GLU A 354 -18.56 -28.17 -28.48
N GLU A 355 -17.98 -29.07 -27.68
CA GLU A 355 -18.04 -30.50 -27.90
C GLU A 355 -19.44 -31.01 -27.56
N GLN A 356 -20.04 -31.83 -28.42
CA GLN A 356 -21.26 -32.55 -28.07
C GLN A 356 -20.91 -33.51 -26.93
N LYS A 357 -21.47 -33.26 -25.74
CA LYS A 357 -21.52 -34.26 -24.68
C LYS A 357 -22.81 -35.04 -24.76
#